data_AF-Q54BZ9-F1
#
_entry.id   AF-Q54BZ9-F1
#
_cell.length_a   1.000
_cell.length_b   1.000
_cell.length_c   1.000
_cell.angle_alpha   90.00
_cell.angle_beta   90.00
_cell.angle_gamma   90.00
#
_symmetry.space_group_name_H-M   'P 1'
#
loop_
_entity.id
_entity.type
_entity.pdbx_description
1 polymer ?
#
loop_
_entity_poly.entity_id
_entity_poly.type
_entity_poly.pdbx_seq_one_letter_code
_entity_poly.pdbx_strand_id
1 'polypeptide(L)' 'MSEINVKLVSLRNVILKEHLFNMQNSKLPVTQICKHFQIKDLVWSDIDEPLPADDNGYSKMTFAGMKSINVRGTAL' A
#
# COMPACT_ATOMS: atom_id res chain seq x y z
N MET A 1 15.77 -3.88 7.73
CA MET A 1 14.60 -3.29 7.03
C MET A 1 13.77 -4.44 6.52
N SER A 2 12.45 -4.35 6.63
CA SER A 2 11.54 -5.38 6.13
C SER A 2 10.93 -4.90 4.82
N GLU A 3 10.90 -5.74 3.79
CA GLU A 3 10.24 -5.43 2.52
C GLU A 3 8.84 -6.02 2.49
N ILE A 4 7.94 -5.38 1.74
CA ILE A 4 6.60 -5.90 1.47
C ILE A 4 6.27 -5.75 -0.01
N ASN A 5 5.70 -6.79 -0.61
CA ASN A 5 5.18 -6.73 -1.97
C ASN A 5 3.79 -6.08 -1.97
N VAL A 6 3.69 -4.88 -2.53
CA VAL A 6 2.42 -4.18 -2.68
C VAL A 6 1.91 -4.39 -4.09
N LYS A 7 0.72 -4.98 -4.20
CA LYS A 7 0.04 -5.27 -5.47
C LYS A 7 -1.10 -4.29 -5.65
N LEU A 8 -1.00 -3.40 -6.64
CA LEU A 8 -2.15 -2.62 -7.07
C LEU A 8 -3.10 -3.55 -7.82
N VAL A 9 -4.32 -3.71 -7.32
CA VAL A 9 -5.35 -4.56 -7.92
C VAL A 9 -6.52 -3.73 -8.45
N SER A 10 -7.22 -4.26 -9.45
CA SER A 10 -8.50 -3.70 -9.91
C SER A 10 -9.64 -4.05 -8.95
N LEU A 11 -10.83 -3.50 -9.17
CA LEU A 11 -12.06 -3.88 -8.45
C LEU A 11 -12.39 -5.39 -8.55
N ARG A 12 -11.86 -6.08 -9.56
CA ARG A 12 -12.02 -7.54 -9.74
C ARG A 12 -10.84 -8.35 -9.17
N ASN A 13 -10.00 -7.75 -8.30
CA ASN A 13 -8.80 -8.36 -7.72
C ASN A 13 -7.76 -8.85 -8.75
N VAL A 14 -7.76 -8.27 -9.96
CA VAL A 14 -6.71 -8.52 -10.96
C VAL A 14 -5.53 -7.60 -10.67
N ILE A 15 -4.32 -8.16 -10.56
CA ILE A 15 -3.08 -7.39 -10.36
C ILE A 15 -2.81 -6.52 -11.59
N LEU A 16 -2.76 -5.21 -11.39
CA LEU A 16 -2.45 -4.21 -12.41
C LEU A 16 -0.96 -3.86 -12.41
N LYS A 17 -0.37 -3.71 -11.22
CA LYS A 17 1.04 -3.42 -10.98
C LYS A 17 1.46 -4.06 -9.66
N GLU A 18 2.74 -4.41 -9.53
CA GLU A 18 3.31 -4.84 -8.24
C GLU A 18 4.70 -4.26 -8.06
N HIS A 19 5.07 -3.98 -6.81
CA HIS A 19 6.40 -3.47 -6.47
C HIS A 19 6.76 -3.79 -5.01
N LEU A 20 8.05 -3.97 -4.76
CA LEU A 20 8.58 -4.14 -3.41
C LEU A 20 8.83 -2.77 -2.78
N PHE A 21 8.30 -2.56 -1.57
CA PHE A 21 8.52 -1.35 -0.80
C PHE A 21 9.24 -1.67 0.50
N ASN A 22 10.21 -0.82 0.85
CA ASN A 22 10.87 -0.88 2.13
C ASN A 22 9.94 -0.33 3.21
N MET A 23 9.58 -1.17 4.19
CA MET A 23 8.85 -0.75 5.37
C MET A 23 9.80 -0.15 6.42
N GLN A 24 9.32 0.88 7.10
CA GLN A 24 9.99 1.45 8.27
C GLN A 24 9.14 1.18 9.51
N ASN A 25 9.73 0.57 10.54
CA ASN A 25 9.02 0.17 11.77
C ASN A 25 7.74 -0.63 11.48
N SER A 26 7.81 -1.54 10.50
CA SER A 26 6.67 -2.34 10.02
C SER A 26 5.49 -1.52 9.48
N LYS A 27 5.67 -0.25 9.12
CA LYS A 27 4.65 0.59 8.47
C LYS A 27 4.86 0.66 6.97
N LEU A 28 3.77 0.76 6.23
CA LEU A 28 3.78 0.94 4.77
C LEU A 28 4.15 2.38 4.41
N PRO A 29 5.04 2.62 3.43
CA PRO A 29 5.30 3.96 2.93
C PRO A 29 4.18 4.42 1.97
N VAL A 30 3.00 4.74 2.52
CA VAL A 30 1.77 5.09 1.78
C VAL A 30 2.03 6.13 0.69
N THR A 31 2.71 7.23 1.01
CA THR A 31 2.98 8.30 0.03
C THR A 31 3.87 7.82 -1.13
N GLN A 32 4.84 6.95 -0.85
CA GLN A 32 5.70 6.37 -1.90
C GLN A 32 4.92 5.41 -2.79
N ILE A 33 4.05 4.58 -2.19
CA ILE A 33 3.16 3.66 -2.91
C ILE A 33 2.24 4.46 -3.84
N CYS A 34 1.56 5.48 -3.32
CA CYS A 34 0.69 6.38 -4.10
C CYS A 34 1.43 7.03 -5.28
N LYS A 35 2.63 7.57 -5.02
CA LYS A 35 3.46 8.19 -6.07
C LYS A 35 3.91 7.18 -7.13
N HIS A 36 4.38 6.00 -6.71
CA HIS A 36 4.88 4.96 -7.61
C HIS A 36 3.77 4.41 -8.51
N PHE A 37 2.59 4.16 -7.96
CA PHE A 37 1.45 3.64 -8.71
C PHE A 37 0.62 4.71 -9.43
N GLN A 38 0.89 6.00 -9.20
CA GLN A 38 0.10 7.14 -9.69
C GLN A 38 -1.37 7.06 -9.24
N ILE A 39 -1.56 6.83 -7.95
CA ILE A 39 -2.88 6.73 -7.31
C ILE A 39 -2.96 7.63 -6.08
N LYS A 40 -4.18 8.01 -5.72
CA LYS A 40 -4.58 8.59 -4.44
C LYS A 40 -5.57 7.65 -3.74
N ASP A 41 -5.93 8.00 -2.50
CA ASP A 41 -6.94 7.28 -1.70
C ASP A 41 -6.61 5.78 -1.59
N LEU A 42 -5.42 5.45 -1.06
CA LEU A 42 -4.96 4.07 -0.94
C LEU A 42 -5.89 3.27 -0.02
N VAL A 43 -6.41 2.15 -0.50
CA VAL A 43 -7.30 1.24 0.23
C VAL A 43 -6.68 -0.15 0.29
N TRP A 44 -6.68 -0.77 1.45
CA TRP A 44 -6.34 -2.17 1.60
C TRP A 44 -7.48 -3.03 1.03
N SER A 45 -7.24 -3.64 -0.12
CA SER A 45 -8.27 -4.33 -0.90
C SER A 45 -8.87 -5.55 -0.20
N ASP A 46 -8.11 -6.23 0.67
CA ASP A 46 -8.55 -7.49 1.28
C ASP A 46 -9.63 -7.26 2.35
N ILE A 47 -9.64 -6.08 2.99
CA ILE A 47 -10.59 -5.73 4.06
C ILE A 47 -11.37 -4.42 3.78
N ASP A 48 -11.16 -3.82 2.61
CA ASP A 48 -11.76 -2.55 2.18
C ASP A 48 -11.53 -1.37 3.13
N GLU A 49 -10.38 -1.34 3.80
CA GLU A 49 -10.03 -0.31 4.78
C GLU A 49 -9.12 0.76 4.15
N PRO A 50 -9.44 2.05 4.25
CA PRO A 50 -8.54 3.13 3.84
C PRO A 50 -7.22 3.10 4.62
N LEU A 51 -6.11 3.35 3.92
CA LEU A 51 -4.76 3.41 4.51
C LEU A 51 -4.27 4.87 4.55
N PRO A 52 -4.67 5.67 5.55
CA PRO A 52 -4.19 7.03 5.68
C PRO A 52 -2.71 7.06 6.03
N ALA A 53 -2.00 8.04 5.46
CA ALA A 53 -0.64 8.38 5.83
C ALA A 53 -0.60 9.20 7.14
N ASP A 54 0.45 8.99 7.94
CA ASP A 54 0.89 9.90 8.99
C ASP A 54 1.72 11.06 8.40
N ASP A 55 2.17 11.99 9.25
CA ASP A 55 2.92 13.18 8.82
C ASP A 55 4.25 12.85 8.12
N ASN A 56 4.75 11.61 8.25
CA ASN A 56 5.96 11.13 7.60
C ASN A 56 5.67 10.35 6.30
N GLY A 57 4.40 10.22 5.89
CA GLY A 57 4.00 9.49 4.70
C GLY A 57 3.88 7.98 4.89
N TYR A 58 3.82 7.49 6.14
CA TYR A 58 3.69 6.07 6.46
C TYR A 58 2.29 5.72 6.96
N SER A 59 1.89 4.45 6.89
CA SER A 59 0.61 4.00 7.41
C SER A 59 0.51 4.22 8.92
N LYS A 60 -0.68 4.64 9.39
CA LYS A 60 -0.96 4.76 10.84
C LYS A 60 -0.93 3.41 11.57
N MET A 61 -1.24 2.32 10.86
CA MET A 61 -1.18 0.94 11.37
C MET A 61 0.11 0.20 10.96
N THR A 62 0.40 -0.91 11.64
CA THR A 62 1.55 -1.78 11.39
C THR A 62 1.13 -3.00 10.56
N PHE A 63 2.02 -3.41 9.66
CA PHE A 63 1.91 -4.58 8.79
C PHE A 63 2.99 -5.62 9.15
N ALA A 64 3.37 -5.69 10.44
CA ALA A 64 4.39 -6.61 10.92
C ALA A 64 4.04 -8.06 10.56
N GLY A 65 5.00 -8.77 9.94
CA GLY A 65 4.83 -10.16 9.51
C GLY A 65 4.15 -10.35 8.14
N MET A 66 3.61 -9.29 7.52
CA MET A 66 3.04 -9.39 6.17
C MET A 66 4.14 -9.40 5.11
N LYS A 67 4.03 -10.35 4.16
CA LYS A 67 4.94 -10.45 2.99
C LYS A 67 4.40 -9.72 1.76
N SER A 68 3.08 -9.63 1.66
CA SER A 68 2.40 -8.96 0.55
C SER A 68 1.07 -8.38 0.99
N ILE A 69 0.62 -7.36 0.28
CA ILE A 69 -0.69 -6.72 0.47
C ILE A 69 -1.28 -6.35 -0.89
N ASN A 70 -2.60 -6.51 -1.02
CA ASN A 70 -3.34 -6.01 -2.16
C ASN A 70 -3.90 -4.63 -1.83
N VAL A 71 -3.65 -3.65 -2.70
CA VAL A 71 -4.14 -2.29 -2.54
C VAL A 71 -4.93 -1.84 -3.76
N ARG A 72 -5.87 -0.93 -3.53
CA ARG A 72 -6.58 -0.18 -4.57
C ARG A 72 -6.35 1.30 -4.35
N GLY A 73 -6.65 2.10 -5.36
CA GLY A 73 -6.64 3.55 -5.27
C GLY A 73 -7.29 4.18 -6.49
N THR A 74 -7.54 5.48 -6.41
CA THR A 74 -8.06 6.27 -7.52
C THR A 74 -6.88 6.81 -8.33
N ALA A 75 -6.90 6.68 -9.66
CA ALA A 75 -5.85 7.24 -10.51
C ALA A 75 -5.68 8.76 -10.28
N LEU A 76 -4.42 9.22 -10.30
CA LEU A 76 -4.05 10.65 -10.30
C LEU A 76 -4.21 11.27 -11.68
#